data_AF-A0A832L9X0-F1
#
_entry.id   AF-A0A832L9X0-F1
#
_cell.length_a   1.000
_cell.length_b   1.000
_cell.length_c   1.000
_cell.angle_alpha   90.00
_cell.angle_beta   90.00
_cell.angle_gamma   90.00
#
_symmetry.space_group_name_H-M   'P 1'
#
loop_
_entity.id
_entity.type
_entity.pdbx_description
1 polymer ?
#
loop_
_entity_poly.entity_id
_entity_poly.type
_entity_poly.pdbx_seq_one_letter_code
_entity_poly.pdbx_strand_id
1 'polypeptide(L)'
;MKILPSIGFNDFSGSAGNVTARKVGDKTYLSSRTKHARTKTPSQAATRCRFTDATRGYANITEEQRQGWISLAFRLGRYFTSSGYVTMTGHNLFVAINSYRQLCGKPLIADAPPEIKPSRYIRWRDLWITPEHIVFTHVGIRESPSEVLLIETYPSPSPGIKNGWSRTVILTVCPETDWGDVDITEAFIQKYGAPLTIGQTLYMKVSWLDSECGYLSAFTHIAFPACENTPYGSDLEYTPRARITMKDIVPETEFSVCEAMDYELSPGSKITSNSITIRHREGSTKINCTFLHHGLPEAFIVERSYQYARGTAENNYFIQCVNVIVLNNSSKNISIGRCAGIFTSHFETFGTYYTTT
;
A
#
# COMPACT_ATOMS: atom_id res chain seq x y z
N MET A 1 -35.02 44.55 33.17
CA MET A 1 -34.49 45.21 31.96
C MET A 1 -33.50 44.26 31.30
N LYS A 2 -33.90 43.53 30.26
CA LYS A 2 -33.03 42.58 29.54
C LYS A 2 -32.20 43.41 28.57
N ILE A 3 -30.91 43.57 28.85
CA ILE A 3 -29.98 44.26 27.94
C ILE A 3 -29.80 43.35 26.72
N LEU A 4 -30.41 43.72 25.60
CA LEU A 4 -30.09 43.15 24.29
C LEU A 4 -28.67 43.61 23.92
N PRO A 5 -27.75 42.70 23.53
CA PRO A 5 -26.45 43.12 23.01
C PRO A 5 -26.69 44.02 21.79
N SER A 6 -25.88 45.08 21.66
CA SER A 6 -26.04 46.10 20.62
C SER A 6 -25.95 45.51 19.20
N ILE A 7 -26.70 46.14 18.28
CA ILE A 7 -26.84 45.76 16.86
C ILE A 7 -25.49 45.66 16.11
N GLY A 8 -24.43 46.24 16.67
CA GLY A 8 -23.09 46.25 16.09
C GLY A 8 -22.33 44.93 16.16
N PHE A 9 -22.75 43.95 16.96
CA PHE A 9 -22.04 42.66 17.10
C PHE A 9 -22.57 41.51 16.22
N ASN A 10 -23.70 41.71 15.53
CA ASN A 10 -24.37 40.66 14.75
C ASN A 10 -23.68 40.33 13.41
N ASP A 11 -22.79 41.21 12.94
CA ASP A 11 -22.06 41.07 11.67
C ASP A 11 -20.53 40.99 11.84
N PHE A 12 -20.05 40.75 13.06
CA PHE A 12 -18.62 40.48 13.28
C PHE A 12 -18.24 39.13 12.66
N SER A 13 -17.57 39.21 11.52
CA SER A 13 -16.86 38.11 10.88
C SER A 13 -15.43 38.54 10.58
N GLY A 14 -14.49 37.63 10.75
CA GLY A 14 -13.07 37.91 10.52
C GLY A 14 -12.23 37.83 11.79
N SER A 15 -10.97 38.26 11.69
CA SER A 15 -10.01 38.17 12.79
C SER A 15 -9.48 39.55 13.15
N ALA A 16 -9.52 39.89 14.44
CA ALA A 16 -8.94 41.10 15.00
C ALA A 16 -8.02 40.73 16.17
N GLY A 17 -6.73 41.06 16.04
CA GLY A 17 -5.70 40.64 17.01
C GLY A 17 -5.62 39.11 17.14
N ASN A 18 -5.79 38.62 18.36
CA ASN A 18 -5.80 37.19 18.70
C ASN A 18 -7.21 36.59 18.77
N VAL A 19 -8.25 37.26 18.25
CA VAL A 19 -9.63 36.77 18.30
C VAL A 19 -10.18 36.64 16.88
N THR A 20 -10.80 35.52 16.58
CA THR A 20 -11.54 35.25 15.35
C THR A 20 -13.02 35.13 15.68
N ALA A 21 -13.84 35.95 15.04
CA ALA A 21 -15.29 35.89 15.13
C ALA A 21 -15.84 35.09 13.94
N ARG A 22 -16.72 34.13 14.21
CA ARG A 22 -17.48 33.40 13.19
C ARG A 22 -18.95 33.32 13.56
N LYS A 23 -19.83 33.46 12.56
CA LYS A 23 -21.27 33.29 12.71
C LYS A 23 -21.66 31.87 12.34
N VAL A 24 -22.40 31.18 13.21
CA VAL A 24 -22.96 29.85 12.93
C VAL A 24 -24.43 29.87 13.32
N GLY A 25 -25.31 29.91 12.32
CA GLY A 25 -26.73 30.21 12.52
C GLY A 25 -26.93 31.61 13.12
N ASP A 26 -27.80 31.71 14.13
CA ASP A 26 -28.11 32.98 14.82
C ASP A 26 -27.12 33.35 15.93
N LYS A 27 -26.01 32.60 16.07
CA LYS A 27 -25.03 32.80 17.14
C LYS A 27 -23.67 33.23 16.59
N THR A 28 -23.07 34.22 17.24
CA THR A 28 -21.68 34.62 17.01
C THR A 28 -20.77 33.90 18.00
N TYR A 29 -19.77 33.19 17.48
CA TYR A 29 -18.75 32.48 18.24
C TYR A 29 -17.42 33.24 18.13
N LEU A 30 -16.82 33.54 19.26
CA LEU A 30 -15.47 34.10 19.36
C LEU A 30 -14.51 32.99 19.77
N SER A 31 -13.48 32.75 18.97
CA SER A 31 -12.39 31.83 19.31
C SER A 31 -11.07 32.58 19.32
N SER A 32 -10.12 32.16 20.16
CA SER A 32 -8.74 32.62 20.01
C SER A 32 -8.20 32.20 18.64
N ARG A 33 -7.39 33.05 18.02
CA ARG A 33 -6.75 32.78 16.75
C ARG A 33 -5.81 31.60 16.96
N THR A 34 -6.17 30.45 16.39
CA THR A 34 -5.32 29.25 16.45
C THR A 34 -4.00 29.56 15.77
N LYS A 35 -2.92 29.68 16.55
CA LYS A 35 -1.57 29.76 16.01
C LYS A 35 -1.18 28.35 15.58
N HIS A 36 -0.92 28.16 14.29
CA HIS A 36 -0.38 26.89 13.82
C HIS A 36 0.95 26.61 14.53
N ALA A 37 1.16 25.35 14.92
CA ALA A 37 2.43 24.92 15.47
C ALA A 37 3.57 25.30 14.50
N ARG A 38 4.66 25.87 15.04
CA ARG A 38 5.83 26.26 14.26
C ARG A 38 6.61 25.04 13.75
N THR A 39 6.47 23.91 14.44
CA THR A 39 7.01 22.60 14.08
C THR A 39 6.20 21.97 12.94
N LYS A 40 6.89 21.65 11.85
CA LYS A 40 6.34 20.92 10.69
C LYS A 40 6.83 19.49 10.76
N THR A 41 5.95 18.52 10.56
CA THR A 41 6.38 17.12 10.42
C THR A 41 7.03 16.91 9.05
N PRO A 42 7.94 15.92 8.90
CA PRO A 42 8.52 15.56 7.61
C PRO A 42 7.44 15.27 6.54
N SER A 43 6.36 14.60 6.93
CA SER A 43 5.22 14.31 6.05
C SER A 43 4.48 15.56 5.56
N GLN A 44 4.32 16.57 6.43
CA GLN A 44 3.75 17.87 6.05
C GLN A 44 4.67 18.65 5.11
N ALA A 45 5.98 18.59 5.32
CA ALA A 45 6.97 19.20 4.45
C ALA A 45 6.95 18.57 3.06
N ALA A 46 7.00 17.23 2.97
CA ALA A 46 6.96 16.50 1.71
C ALA A 46 5.71 16.83 0.87
N THR A 47 4.52 16.87 1.50
CA THR A 47 3.28 17.24 0.80
C THR A 47 3.31 18.67 0.27
N ARG A 48 3.83 19.63 1.05
CA ARG A 48 3.98 21.01 0.60
C ARG A 48 4.98 21.13 -0.54
N CYS A 49 6.09 20.39 -0.50
CA CYS A 49 7.07 20.37 -1.59
C CYS A 49 6.43 19.88 -2.88
N ARG A 50 5.78 18.70 -2.88
CA ARG A 50 5.09 18.16 -4.07
C ARG A 50 4.10 19.17 -4.68
N PHE A 51 3.23 19.74 -3.85
CA PHE A 51 2.24 20.71 -4.34
C PHE A 51 2.90 21.99 -4.89
N THR A 52 3.96 22.47 -4.23
CA THR A 52 4.73 23.64 -4.68
C THR A 52 5.42 23.37 -6.02
N ASP A 53 6.02 22.19 -6.17
CA ASP A 53 6.73 21.79 -7.39
C ASP A 53 5.76 21.63 -8.56
N ALA A 54 4.61 20.99 -8.34
CA ALA A 54 3.53 20.92 -9.34
C ALA A 54 3.01 22.31 -9.74
N THR A 55 2.82 23.21 -8.78
CA THR A 55 2.37 24.59 -9.07
C THR A 55 3.40 25.35 -9.91
N ARG A 56 4.69 25.26 -9.54
CA ARG A 56 5.80 25.87 -10.29
C ARG A 56 5.96 25.26 -11.68
N GLY A 57 5.77 23.94 -11.79
CA GLY A 57 5.79 23.23 -13.07
C GLY A 57 4.83 23.83 -14.08
N TYR A 58 3.60 24.16 -13.66
CA TYR A 58 2.62 24.78 -14.55
C TYR A 58 3.02 26.18 -15.05
N ALA A 59 3.76 26.94 -14.26
CA ALA A 59 4.25 28.25 -14.70
C ALA A 59 5.32 28.12 -15.80
N ASN A 60 6.07 27.01 -15.79
CA ASN A 60 7.21 26.76 -16.66
C ASN A 60 6.87 26.06 -17.99
N ILE A 61 5.65 25.55 -18.16
CA ILE A 61 5.22 24.92 -19.42
C ILE A 61 4.86 25.98 -20.48
N THR A 62 4.94 25.60 -21.75
CA THR A 62 4.62 26.49 -22.89
C THR A 62 3.13 26.78 -22.98
N GLU A 63 2.76 27.79 -23.76
CA GLU A 63 1.35 28.13 -23.93
C GLU A 63 0.58 27.01 -24.66
N GLU A 64 1.19 26.35 -25.64
CA GLU A 64 0.62 25.20 -26.35
C GLU A 64 0.31 24.05 -25.37
N GLN A 65 1.23 23.79 -24.44
CA GLN A 65 1.05 22.79 -23.39
C GLN A 65 -0.09 23.15 -22.46
N ARG A 66 -0.19 24.42 -22.04
CA ARG A 66 -1.31 24.91 -21.22
C ARG A 66 -2.64 24.75 -21.93
N GLN A 67 -2.71 25.06 -23.23
CA GLN A 67 -3.93 24.86 -24.01
C GLN A 67 -4.32 23.38 -24.07
N GLY A 68 -3.35 22.47 -24.15
CA GLY A 68 -3.59 21.03 -23.99
C GLY A 68 -4.27 20.68 -22.67
N TRP A 69 -3.78 21.22 -21.55
CA TRP A 69 -4.37 21.00 -20.23
C TRP A 69 -5.76 21.64 -20.06
N ILE A 70 -5.96 22.83 -20.61
CA ILE A 70 -7.27 23.51 -20.61
C ILE A 70 -8.29 22.69 -21.41
N SER A 71 -7.92 22.22 -22.60
CA SER A 71 -8.76 21.37 -23.44
C SER A 71 -9.10 20.05 -22.74
N LEU A 72 -8.10 19.40 -22.12
CA LEU A 72 -8.32 18.18 -21.35
C LEU A 72 -9.27 18.41 -20.16
N ALA A 73 -9.08 19.48 -19.41
CA ALA A 73 -9.94 19.83 -18.28
C ALA A 73 -11.38 20.16 -18.73
N PHE A 74 -11.55 20.79 -19.89
CA PHE A 74 -12.86 21.04 -20.47
C PHE A 74 -13.60 19.74 -20.83
N ARG A 75 -12.89 18.76 -21.41
CA ARG A 75 -13.46 17.44 -21.74
C ARG A 75 -13.95 16.66 -20.51
N LEU A 76 -13.35 16.88 -19.34
CA LEU A 76 -13.81 16.27 -18.09
C LEU A 76 -15.18 16.78 -17.60
N GLY A 77 -15.64 17.92 -18.10
CA GLY A 77 -16.97 18.44 -17.81
C GLY A 77 -17.12 19.11 -16.44
N ARG A 78 -18.36 19.13 -15.93
CA ARG A 78 -18.76 19.82 -14.70
C ARG A 78 -18.97 18.83 -13.57
N TYR A 79 -18.54 19.22 -12.38
CA TYR A 79 -18.71 18.47 -11.14
C TYR A 79 -19.74 19.15 -10.25
N PHE A 80 -20.55 18.36 -9.56
CA PHE A 80 -21.49 18.88 -8.58
C PHE A 80 -20.81 19.01 -7.21
N THR A 81 -20.95 20.18 -6.59
CA THR A 81 -20.51 20.45 -5.22
C THR A 81 -21.68 20.96 -4.40
N SER A 82 -21.53 21.06 -3.07
CA SER A 82 -22.54 21.67 -2.19
C SER A 82 -22.87 23.13 -2.57
N SER A 83 -21.97 23.81 -3.29
CA SER A 83 -22.13 25.17 -3.81
C SER A 83 -22.62 25.24 -5.27
N GLY A 84 -22.95 24.10 -5.89
CA GLY A 84 -23.40 24.00 -7.28
C GLY A 84 -22.35 23.40 -8.23
N TYR A 85 -22.52 23.64 -9.53
CA TYR A 85 -21.65 23.08 -10.57
C TYR A 85 -20.34 23.86 -10.74
N VAL A 86 -19.22 23.18 -10.59
CA VAL A 86 -17.87 23.71 -10.81
C VAL A 86 -17.18 23.00 -11.97
N THR A 87 -16.28 23.69 -12.65
CA THR A 87 -15.43 23.12 -13.71
C THR A 87 -13.99 23.01 -13.22
N MET A 88 -13.29 21.98 -13.68
CA MET A 88 -11.86 21.85 -13.46
C MET A 88 -11.12 22.83 -14.39
N THR A 89 -10.16 23.58 -13.87
CA THR A 89 -9.27 24.41 -14.70
C THR A 89 -8.07 23.59 -15.17
N GLY A 90 -7.44 23.97 -16.29
CA GLY A 90 -6.21 23.31 -16.76
C GLY A 90 -5.10 23.32 -15.70
N HIS A 91 -4.96 24.43 -14.96
CA HIS A 91 -4.03 24.53 -13.83
C HIS A 91 -4.35 23.52 -12.72
N ASN A 92 -5.60 23.46 -12.26
CA ASN A 92 -5.97 22.55 -11.18
C ASN A 92 -5.81 21.08 -11.60
N LEU A 93 -6.13 20.75 -12.86
CA LEU A 93 -5.93 19.42 -13.40
C LEU A 93 -4.45 19.05 -13.48
N PHE A 94 -3.60 19.96 -13.99
CA PHE A 94 -2.15 19.77 -14.04
C PHE A 94 -1.59 19.50 -12.65
N VAL A 95 -1.95 20.33 -11.67
CA VAL A 95 -1.43 20.22 -10.30
C VAL A 95 -1.92 18.92 -9.65
N ALA A 96 -3.20 18.56 -9.83
CA ALA A 96 -3.76 17.32 -9.29
C ALA A 96 -3.04 16.09 -9.83
N ILE A 97 -2.91 15.97 -11.15
CA ILE A 97 -2.24 14.84 -11.81
C ILE A 97 -0.76 14.77 -11.40
N ASN A 98 -0.02 15.88 -11.54
CA ASN A 98 1.41 15.86 -11.28
C ASN A 98 1.76 15.64 -9.80
N SER A 99 0.89 16.06 -8.87
CA SER A 99 1.10 15.79 -7.44
C SER A 99 1.08 14.29 -7.11
N TYR A 100 0.17 13.53 -7.74
CA TYR A 100 0.08 12.08 -7.56
C TYR A 100 1.14 11.32 -8.37
N ARG A 101 1.51 11.80 -9.55
CA ARG A 101 2.69 11.27 -10.28
C ARG A 101 3.95 11.36 -9.42
N GLN A 102 4.22 12.53 -8.84
CA GLN A 102 5.36 12.73 -7.95
C GLN A 102 5.27 11.85 -6.69
N LEU A 103 4.08 11.66 -6.14
CA LEU A 103 3.87 10.74 -5.02
C LEU A 103 4.29 9.30 -5.38
N CYS A 104 4.02 8.87 -6.61
CA CYS A 104 4.42 7.57 -7.15
C CYS A 104 5.86 7.55 -7.69
N GLY A 105 6.68 8.58 -7.41
CA GLY A 105 8.07 8.66 -7.87
C GLY A 105 8.24 8.95 -9.36
N LYS A 106 7.17 9.36 -10.07
CA LYS A 106 7.21 9.71 -11.48
C LYS A 106 7.53 11.21 -11.67
N PRO A 107 8.24 11.58 -12.75
CA PRO A 107 8.49 12.98 -13.06
C PRO A 107 7.19 13.70 -13.45
N LEU A 108 7.21 15.03 -13.39
CA LEU A 108 6.12 15.84 -13.95
C LEU A 108 6.05 15.66 -15.45
N ILE A 109 4.83 15.68 -15.99
CA ILE A 109 4.57 15.76 -17.42
C ILE A 109 4.18 17.19 -17.79
N ALA A 110 4.84 17.71 -18.82
CA ALA A 110 4.57 19.04 -19.34
C ALA A 110 3.34 19.02 -20.25
N ASP A 111 3.25 18.03 -21.14
CA ASP A 111 2.13 17.84 -22.06
C ASP A 111 0.95 17.15 -21.37
N ALA A 112 -0.26 17.60 -21.71
CA ALA A 112 -1.48 16.94 -21.25
C ALA A 112 -1.59 15.56 -21.88
N PRO A 113 -1.92 14.51 -21.10
CA PRO A 113 -2.08 13.17 -21.66
C PRO A 113 -3.24 13.14 -22.66
N PRO A 114 -3.13 12.37 -23.75
CA PRO A 114 -4.18 12.28 -24.77
C PRO A 114 -5.49 11.71 -24.18
N GLU A 115 -5.34 10.76 -23.27
CA GLU A 115 -6.40 10.07 -22.54
C GLU A 115 -6.09 10.04 -21.04
N ILE A 116 -7.13 10.22 -20.22
CA ILE A 116 -7.03 10.11 -18.77
C ILE A 116 -7.37 8.67 -18.37
N LYS A 117 -6.51 8.09 -17.54
CA LYS A 117 -6.75 6.80 -16.87
C LYS A 117 -7.19 7.08 -15.44
N PRO A 118 -8.49 7.08 -15.14
CA PRO A 118 -8.97 7.30 -13.78
C PRO A 118 -8.54 6.17 -12.85
N SER A 119 -8.27 6.53 -11.59
CA SER A 119 -8.14 5.53 -10.54
C SER A 119 -9.41 4.69 -10.44
N ARG A 120 -9.27 3.46 -9.95
CA ARG A 120 -10.36 2.49 -9.83
C ARG A 120 -10.60 2.08 -8.38
N TYR A 121 -11.82 1.64 -8.13
CA TYR A 121 -12.20 1.00 -6.87
C TYR A 121 -11.40 -0.30 -6.67
N ILE A 122 -11.15 -0.62 -5.42
CA ILE A 122 -10.62 -1.93 -5.06
C ILE A 122 -11.75 -2.91 -4.76
N ARG A 123 -11.47 -4.19 -5.01
CA ARG A 123 -12.20 -5.33 -4.45
C ARG A 123 -11.23 -6.07 -3.55
N TRP A 124 -11.71 -6.59 -2.43
CA TRP A 124 -10.95 -7.41 -1.50
C TRP A 124 -11.90 -8.48 -0.96
N ARG A 125 -11.34 -9.54 -0.37
CA ARG A 125 -12.15 -10.62 0.21
C ARG A 125 -12.41 -10.35 1.68
N ASP A 126 -11.34 -10.30 2.47
CA ASP A 126 -11.43 -10.10 3.92
C ASP A 126 -10.54 -8.93 4.36
N LEU A 127 -10.83 -8.44 5.56
CA LEU A 127 -10.19 -7.29 6.16
C LEU A 127 -10.04 -7.58 7.64
N TRP A 128 -8.85 -7.32 8.18
CA TRP A 128 -8.59 -7.29 9.61
C TRP A 128 -8.19 -5.88 9.99
N ILE A 129 -8.81 -5.38 11.05
CA ILE A 129 -8.49 -4.09 11.66
C ILE A 129 -8.43 -4.36 13.16
N THR A 130 -7.29 -4.83 13.61
CA THR A 130 -6.95 -5.06 15.00
C THR A 130 -5.81 -4.13 15.42
N PRO A 131 -5.49 -4.01 16.71
CA PRO A 131 -4.30 -3.29 17.15
C PRO A 131 -2.99 -3.84 16.53
N GLU A 132 -2.94 -5.15 16.29
CA GLU A 132 -1.77 -5.88 15.79
C GLU A 132 -1.73 -5.96 14.26
N HIS A 133 -2.89 -5.93 13.58
CA HIS A 133 -2.99 -6.20 12.14
C HIS A 133 -4.01 -5.30 11.46
N ILE A 134 -3.55 -4.58 10.43
CA ILE A 134 -4.39 -3.86 9.47
C ILE A 134 -4.10 -4.46 8.09
N VAL A 135 -4.88 -5.48 7.71
CA VAL A 135 -4.57 -6.35 6.57
C VAL A 135 -5.78 -6.49 5.66
N PHE A 136 -5.57 -6.23 4.37
CA PHE A 136 -6.48 -6.63 3.31
C PHE A 136 -6.04 -7.99 2.75
N THR A 137 -6.97 -8.90 2.51
CA THR A 137 -6.66 -10.14 1.80
C THR A 137 -7.34 -10.23 0.45
N HIS A 138 -6.66 -10.90 -0.49
CA HIS A 138 -7.13 -11.09 -1.86
C HIS A 138 -7.66 -9.81 -2.52
N VAL A 139 -6.92 -8.72 -2.37
CA VAL A 139 -7.10 -7.50 -3.15
C VAL A 139 -7.03 -7.85 -4.63
N GLY A 140 -8.03 -7.42 -5.39
CA GLY A 140 -8.16 -7.70 -6.82
C GLY A 140 -6.90 -7.27 -7.59
N ILE A 141 -6.55 -8.07 -8.60
CA ILE A 141 -5.30 -7.93 -9.36
C ILE A 141 -5.27 -6.59 -10.10
N ARG A 142 -4.07 -5.97 -10.17
CA ARG A 142 -3.81 -4.81 -11.02
C ARG A 142 -4.09 -5.12 -12.49
N GLU A 143 -4.73 -4.20 -13.19
CA GLU A 143 -5.03 -4.32 -14.63
C GLU A 143 -3.83 -3.93 -15.50
N SER A 144 -2.91 -3.13 -14.97
CA SER A 144 -1.69 -2.73 -15.67
C SER A 144 -0.46 -2.75 -14.75
N PRO A 145 0.77 -2.88 -15.30
CA PRO A 145 2.00 -2.74 -14.52
C PRO A 145 2.21 -1.34 -13.93
N SER A 146 1.52 -0.32 -14.46
CA SER A 146 1.58 1.06 -13.96
C SER A 146 0.68 1.30 -12.76
N GLU A 147 -0.27 0.40 -12.47
CA GLU A 147 -1.17 0.55 -11.33
C GLU A 147 -0.46 0.28 -10.00
N VAL A 148 -0.69 1.18 -9.06
CA VAL A 148 -0.22 1.09 -7.68
C VAL A 148 -1.42 1.26 -6.74
N LEU A 149 -1.37 0.61 -5.58
CA LEU A 149 -2.42 0.72 -4.59
C LEU A 149 -2.16 1.95 -3.71
N LEU A 150 -2.99 2.98 -3.84
CA LEU A 150 -2.96 4.16 -2.99
C LEU A 150 -3.87 3.95 -1.78
N ILE A 151 -3.33 4.14 -0.58
CA ILE A 151 -4.07 4.04 0.68
C ILE A 151 -3.94 5.34 1.46
N GLU A 152 -5.08 5.99 1.71
CA GLU A 152 -5.18 7.12 2.64
C GLU A 152 -5.96 6.71 3.88
N THR A 153 -5.53 7.17 5.05
CA THR A 153 -6.19 6.79 6.30
C THR A 153 -6.42 7.97 7.23
N TYR A 154 -7.35 7.81 8.17
CA TYR A 154 -7.56 8.67 9.32
C TYR A 154 -8.10 7.84 10.48
N PRO A 155 -7.29 7.59 11.53
CA PRO A 155 -7.79 6.99 12.76
C PRO A 155 -8.57 8.05 13.54
N SER A 156 -9.84 7.77 13.84
CA SER A 156 -10.69 8.69 14.58
C SER A 156 -10.21 8.81 16.03
N PRO A 157 -9.95 10.02 16.55
CA PRO A 157 -9.55 10.18 17.96
C PRO A 157 -10.70 9.93 18.94
N SER A 158 -11.96 9.91 18.48
CA SER A 158 -13.10 9.58 19.33
C SER A 158 -14.25 8.93 18.57
N PRO A 159 -15.07 8.10 19.24
CA PRO A 159 -16.29 7.53 18.66
C PRO A 159 -17.34 8.58 18.24
N GLY A 160 -17.24 9.82 18.75
CA GLY A 160 -18.17 10.91 18.43
C GLY A 160 -18.00 11.51 17.04
N ILE A 161 -16.88 11.25 16.35
CA ILE A 161 -16.66 11.73 14.98
C ILE A 161 -17.32 10.74 14.01
N LYS A 162 -18.46 11.17 13.44
CA LYS A 162 -19.26 10.38 12.50
C LYS A 162 -18.85 10.53 11.02
N ASN A 163 -17.91 11.42 10.72
CA ASN A 163 -17.41 11.62 9.35
C ASN A 163 -15.93 12.06 9.37
N GLY A 164 -15.04 11.14 9.02
CA GLY A 164 -13.60 11.35 8.93
C GLY A 164 -13.06 11.52 7.50
N TRP A 165 -13.91 11.50 6.47
CA TRP A 165 -13.47 11.37 5.08
C TRP A 165 -12.64 12.54 4.56
N SER A 166 -12.88 13.76 5.04
CA SER A 166 -12.09 14.95 4.67
C SER A 166 -10.76 15.07 5.41
N ARG A 167 -10.48 14.15 6.35
CA ARG A 167 -9.28 14.15 7.20
C ARG A 167 -8.31 13.03 6.86
N THR A 168 -8.63 12.21 5.85
CA THR A 168 -7.73 11.16 5.37
C THR A 168 -6.42 11.77 4.87
N VAL A 169 -5.33 11.07 5.14
CA VAL A 169 -3.99 11.45 4.72
C VAL A 169 -3.30 10.24 4.13
N ILE A 170 -2.54 10.43 3.05
CA ILE A 170 -1.79 9.36 2.34
C ILE A 170 -0.94 8.56 3.31
N LEU A 171 -1.31 7.32 3.58
CA LEU A 171 -0.58 6.41 4.45
C LEU A 171 0.60 5.81 3.70
N THR A 172 0.31 5.15 2.57
CA THR A 172 1.30 4.43 1.78
C THR A 172 0.85 4.29 0.32
N VAL A 173 1.81 4.01 -0.55
CA VAL A 173 1.62 3.61 -1.93
C VAL A 173 2.28 2.25 -2.09
N CYS A 174 1.49 1.21 -2.35
CA CYS A 174 2.00 -0.15 -2.54
C CYS A 174 2.09 -0.45 -4.04
N PRO A 175 3.29 -0.58 -4.62
CA PRO A 175 3.44 -0.88 -6.05
C PRO A 175 2.99 -2.30 -6.39
N GLU A 176 3.05 -3.20 -5.41
CA GLU A 176 2.70 -4.61 -5.55
C GLU A 176 1.94 -5.09 -4.31
N THR A 177 1.22 -6.19 -4.48
CA THR A 177 0.53 -6.91 -3.40
C THR A 177 1.23 -8.23 -3.16
N ASP A 178 1.25 -8.71 -1.93
CA ASP A 178 1.82 -10.02 -1.60
C ASP A 178 0.78 -11.11 -1.83
N TRP A 179 0.73 -11.67 -3.05
CA TRP A 179 -0.28 -12.67 -3.45
C TRP A 179 -1.73 -12.19 -3.25
N GLY A 180 -1.95 -10.89 -3.44
CA GLY A 180 -3.23 -10.24 -3.20
C GLY A 180 -3.41 -9.71 -1.77
N ASP A 181 -2.51 -10.00 -0.85
CA ASP A 181 -2.59 -9.46 0.51
C ASP A 181 -1.80 -8.16 0.63
N VAL A 182 -2.30 -7.26 1.47
CA VAL A 182 -1.69 -5.96 1.74
C VAL A 182 -1.79 -5.68 3.22
N ASP A 183 -0.65 -5.77 3.90
CA ASP A 183 -0.48 -5.39 5.30
C ASP A 183 0.01 -3.93 5.37
N ILE A 184 -0.79 -3.07 6.02
CA ILE A 184 -0.46 -1.66 6.23
C ILE A 184 -0.13 -1.32 7.69
N THR A 185 0.00 -2.33 8.55
CA THR A 185 0.21 -2.17 9.99
C THR A 185 1.48 -1.37 10.28
N GLU A 186 2.60 -1.76 9.67
CA GLU A 186 3.88 -1.07 9.90
C GLU A 186 3.81 0.39 9.45
N ALA A 187 3.30 0.65 8.24
CA ALA A 187 3.13 2.00 7.72
C ALA A 187 2.20 2.84 8.63
N PHE A 188 1.16 2.22 9.19
CA PHE A 188 0.23 2.85 10.13
C PHE A 188 0.95 3.28 11.41
N ILE A 189 1.67 2.36 12.06
CA ILE A 189 2.40 2.63 13.30
C ILE A 189 3.48 3.68 13.07
N GLN A 190 4.25 3.58 11.98
CA GLN A 190 5.27 4.57 11.63
C GLN A 190 4.67 5.97 11.46
N LYS A 191 3.46 6.07 10.90
CA LYS A 191 2.81 7.35 10.64
C LYS A 191 2.14 7.97 11.87
N TYR A 192 1.42 7.16 12.66
CA TYR A 192 0.61 7.65 13.79
C TYR A 192 1.29 7.49 15.14
N GLY A 193 2.39 6.74 15.22
CA GLY A 193 3.21 6.55 16.41
C GLY A 193 2.63 5.56 17.43
N ALA A 194 1.48 4.97 17.15
CA ALA A 194 0.82 4.00 18.02
C ALA A 194 -0.08 3.05 17.19
N PRO A 195 -0.32 1.82 17.66
CA PRO A 195 -1.32 0.93 17.09
C PRO A 195 -2.74 1.49 17.29
N LEU A 196 -3.71 0.89 16.61
CA LEU A 196 -5.12 1.20 16.84
C LEU A 196 -5.56 0.76 18.24
N THR A 197 -6.50 1.51 18.83
CA THR A 197 -7.19 1.07 20.05
C THR A 197 -8.48 0.35 19.66
N ILE A 198 -8.84 -0.74 20.35
CA ILE A 198 -10.13 -1.42 20.14
C ILE A 198 -11.28 -0.41 20.26
N GLY A 199 -12.24 -0.48 19.33
CA GLY A 199 -13.35 0.45 19.18
C GLY A 199 -13.02 1.73 18.40
N GLN A 200 -11.76 2.00 18.10
CA GLN A 200 -11.35 3.16 17.33
C GLN A 200 -11.69 3.00 15.85
N THR A 201 -12.54 3.87 15.30
CA THR A 201 -12.87 3.84 13.87
C THR A 201 -11.70 4.29 13.01
N LEU A 202 -11.30 3.43 12.07
CA LEU A 202 -10.35 3.75 11.02
C LEU A 202 -11.10 4.10 9.73
N TYR A 203 -10.96 5.33 9.25
CA TYR A 203 -11.44 5.74 7.94
C TYR A 203 -10.34 5.53 6.89
N MET A 204 -10.64 4.88 5.78
CA MET A 204 -9.71 4.62 4.70
C MET A 204 -10.31 4.96 3.34
N LYS A 205 -9.50 5.56 2.47
CA LYS A 205 -9.76 5.64 1.03
C LYS A 205 -8.71 4.81 0.33
N VAL A 206 -9.15 3.85 -0.47
CA VAL A 206 -8.26 2.93 -1.16
C VAL A 206 -8.60 2.88 -2.64
N SER A 207 -7.59 2.95 -3.50
CA SER A 207 -7.76 2.94 -4.95
C SER A 207 -6.58 2.33 -5.68
N TRP A 208 -6.86 1.67 -6.80
CA TRP A 208 -5.86 1.41 -7.83
C TRP A 208 -5.62 2.71 -8.60
N LEU A 209 -4.42 3.27 -8.51
CA LEU A 209 -4.00 4.49 -9.19
C LEU A 209 -3.01 4.14 -10.30
N ASP A 210 -3.28 4.57 -11.53
CA ASP A 210 -2.28 4.49 -12.59
C ASP A 210 -1.18 5.54 -12.31
N SER A 211 0.02 5.07 -11.95
CA SER A 211 1.15 5.93 -11.60
C SER A 211 1.66 6.77 -12.78
N GLU A 212 1.47 6.29 -14.02
CA GLU A 212 1.81 7.00 -15.25
C GLU A 212 0.75 8.00 -15.68
N CYS A 213 -0.41 8.05 -15.04
CA CYS A 213 -1.43 9.07 -15.28
C CYS A 213 -1.53 10.02 -14.10
N GLY A 214 -1.63 9.49 -12.87
CA GLY A 214 -1.78 10.27 -11.63
C GLY A 214 -3.18 10.85 -11.42
N TYR A 215 -4.18 10.48 -12.22
CA TYR A 215 -5.54 11.00 -12.08
C TYR A 215 -6.36 10.22 -11.05
N LEU A 216 -6.44 10.74 -9.83
CA LEU A 216 -7.27 10.20 -8.76
C LEU A 216 -8.73 10.68 -8.89
N SER A 217 -9.67 9.75 -9.13
CA SER A 217 -11.10 10.08 -9.27
C SER A 217 -12.04 9.11 -8.57
N ALA A 218 -11.72 7.80 -8.55
CA ALA A 218 -12.49 6.79 -7.84
C ALA A 218 -11.68 6.16 -6.70
N PHE A 219 -12.34 5.93 -5.57
CA PHE A 219 -11.76 5.31 -4.38
C PHE A 219 -12.85 4.59 -3.59
N THR A 220 -12.49 3.42 -3.06
CA THR A 220 -13.32 2.67 -2.12
C THR A 220 -13.21 3.34 -0.75
N HIS A 221 -14.36 3.70 -0.18
CA HIS A 221 -14.48 4.19 1.19
C HIS A 221 -14.68 3.03 2.15
N ILE A 222 -13.82 2.93 3.16
CA ILE A 222 -13.90 1.88 4.19
C ILE A 222 -13.84 2.54 5.56
N ALA A 223 -14.80 2.24 6.42
CA ALA A 223 -14.84 2.76 7.79
C ALA A 223 -15.34 1.67 8.73
N PHE A 224 -14.44 1.16 9.56
CA PHE A 224 -14.75 0.15 10.56
C PHE A 224 -14.02 0.47 11.87
N PRO A 225 -14.60 0.11 13.04
CA PRO A 225 -13.88 0.13 14.30
C PRO A 225 -12.79 -0.95 14.30
N ALA A 226 -11.68 -0.67 14.98
CA ALA A 226 -10.77 -1.73 15.36
C ALA A 226 -11.47 -2.69 16.32
N CYS A 227 -11.25 -3.98 16.15
CA CYS A 227 -11.85 -5.04 16.95
C CYS A 227 -10.81 -6.13 17.24
N GLU A 228 -11.16 -7.11 18.08
CA GLU A 228 -10.25 -8.22 18.40
C GLU A 228 -10.01 -9.12 17.18
N ASN A 229 -11.02 -9.27 16.31
CA ASN A 229 -11.00 -10.13 15.13
C ASN A 229 -11.31 -9.33 13.86
N THR A 230 -12.04 -9.93 12.91
CA THR A 230 -12.50 -9.23 11.72
C THR A 230 -13.72 -8.33 12.02
N PRO A 231 -13.81 -7.13 11.42
CA PRO A 231 -14.99 -6.26 11.52
C PRO A 231 -16.28 -6.87 10.94
N TYR A 232 -16.21 -8.01 10.26
CA TYR A 232 -17.38 -8.72 9.73
C TYR A 232 -18.11 -9.61 10.75
N GLY A 233 -17.64 -9.65 12.00
CA GLY A 233 -18.37 -10.30 13.10
C GLY A 233 -18.22 -11.82 13.18
N SER A 234 -17.11 -12.37 12.67
CA SER A 234 -16.72 -13.76 12.93
C SER A 234 -15.64 -13.84 14.02
N ASP A 235 -15.58 -14.97 14.72
CA ASP A 235 -14.53 -15.29 15.69
C ASP A 235 -13.23 -15.74 15.01
N LEU A 236 -13.02 -15.36 13.74
CA LEU A 236 -11.83 -15.73 12.99
C LEU A 236 -10.69 -14.76 13.32
N GLU A 237 -9.70 -15.29 14.02
CA GLU A 237 -8.42 -14.61 14.22
C GLU A 237 -7.63 -14.54 12.90
N TYR A 238 -6.88 -13.44 12.73
CA TYR A 238 -5.94 -13.35 11.61
C TYR A 238 -4.76 -14.29 11.87
N THR A 239 -4.56 -15.24 10.96
CA THR A 239 -3.36 -16.09 10.97
C THR A 239 -2.46 -15.68 9.80
N PRO A 240 -1.30 -15.02 10.04
CA PRO A 240 -0.38 -14.67 8.97
C PRO A 240 0.18 -15.93 8.30
N ARG A 241 0.52 -15.82 7.02
CA ARG A 241 1.11 -16.90 6.25
C ARG A 241 2.55 -17.13 6.74
N ALA A 242 2.89 -18.37 7.04
CA ALA A 242 4.24 -18.69 7.48
C ALA A 242 5.18 -18.63 6.27
N ARG A 243 6.25 -17.85 6.36
CA ARG A 243 7.15 -17.56 5.24
C ARG A 243 8.60 -17.77 5.62
N ILE A 244 9.38 -18.20 4.64
CA ILE A 244 10.83 -18.32 4.68
C ILE A 244 11.36 -17.37 3.61
N THR A 245 12.25 -16.49 4.01
CA THR A 245 12.91 -15.51 3.14
C THR A 245 14.42 -15.65 3.21
N MET A 246 15.13 -14.88 2.40
CA MET A 246 16.60 -14.79 2.45
C MET A 246 17.15 -14.40 3.83
N LYS A 247 16.37 -13.72 4.68
CA LYS A 247 16.78 -13.33 6.04
C LYS A 247 16.80 -14.50 7.02
N ASP A 248 16.07 -15.57 6.69
CA ASP A 248 15.87 -16.70 7.59
C ASP A 248 16.93 -17.79 7.38
N ILE A 249 17.69 -17.73 6.29
CA ILE A 249 18.65 -18.75 5.86
C ILE A 249 20.09 -18.25 5.86
N VAL A 250 21.04 -19.18 5.94
CA VAL A 250 22.43 -18.97 5.55
C VAL A 250 22.52 -19.27 4.05
N PRO A 251 22.60 -18.25 3.18
CA PRO A 251 22.36 -18.41 1.75
C PRO A 251 23.53 -19.04 1.00
N GLU A 252 24.73 -19.03 1.57
CA GLU A 252 25.93 -19.57 0.95
C GLU A 252 26.47 -20.77 1.71
N THR A 253 26.82 -21.80 0.96
CA THR A 253 27.54 -22.97 1.44
C THR A 253 28.76 -23.23 0.59
N GLU A 254 29.57 -24.21 0.99
CA GLU A 254 30.69 -24.72 0.20
C GLU A 254 30.25 -25.23 -1.19
N PHE A 255 29.02 -25.72 -1.33
CA PHE A 255 28.56 -26.40 -2.55
C PHE A 255 27.53 -25.63 -3.35
N SER A 256 26.78 -24.73 -2.71
CA SER A 256 25.63 -24.07 -3.33
C SER A 256 25.40 -22.66 -2.76
N VAL A 257 24.76 -21.83 -3.57
CA VAL A 257 24.33 -20.46 -3.26
C VAL A 257 22.82 -20.37 -3.51
N CYS A 258 22.07 -19.92 -2.51
CA CYS A 258 20.69 -19.50 -2.64
C CYS A 258 20.69 -18.00 -2.97
N GLU A 259 20.02 -17.64 -4.04
CA GLU A 259 20.08 -16.31 -4.64
C GLU A 259 18.78 -15.54 -4.43
N ALA A 260 17.68 -16.28 -4.39
CA ALA A 260 16.38 -15.80 -3.95
C ALA A 260 15.69 -16.93 -3.18
N MET A 261 15.08 -16.59 -2.06
CA MET A 261 14.25 -17.49 -1.26
C MET A 261 12.98 -16.76 -0.90
N ASP A 262 11.88 -17.30 -1.37
CA ASP A 262 10.53 -16.96 -0.97
C ASP A 262 9.73 -18.25 -0.94
N TYR A 263 9.51 -18.80 0.24
CA TYR A 263 8.76 -20.05 0.43
C TYR A 263 7.71 -19.84 1.50
N GLU A 264 6.46 -20.04 1.15
CA GLU A 264 5.31 -19.78 2.02
C GLU A 264 4.51 -21.05 2.24
N LEU A 265 3.95 -21.21 3.44
CA LEU A 265 2.94 -22.20 3.77
C LEU A 265 1.60 -21.50 4.02
N SER A 266 0.59 -21.90 3.25
CA SER A 266 -0.76 -21.36 3.36
C SER A 266 -1.44 -21.84 4.68
N PRO A 267 -1.93 -20.92 5.54
CA PRO A 267 -2.54 -21.26 6.82
C PRO A 267 -3.64 -22.31 6.70
N GLY A 268 -3.62 -23.31 7.58
CA GLY A 268 -4.66 -24.36 7.64
C GLY A 268 -4.69 -25.33 6.44
N SER A 269 -3.78 -25.21 5.48
CA SER A 269 -3.71 -26.08 4.31
C SER A 269 -2.32 -26.70 4.15
N LYS A 270 -2.24 -27.83 3.43
CA LYS A 270 -0.98 -28.46 3.03
C LYS A 270 -0.54 -27.97 1.64
N ILE A 271 -0.55 -26.66 1.47
CA ILE A 271 -0.18 -25.98 0.22
C ILE A 271 0.94 -25.00 0.51
N THR A 272 2.00 -25.08 -0.30
CA THR A 272 3.08 -24.12 -0.33
C THR A 272 3.05 -23.31 -1.62
N SER A 273 3.40 -22.03 -1.54
CA SER A 273 3.70 -21.21 -2.71
C SER A 273 5.14 -20.72 -2.60
N ASN A 274 5.88 -20.74 -3.69
CA ASN A 274 7.28 -20.37 -3.65
C ASN A 274 7.80 -19.68 -4.92
N SER A 275 8.94 -19.02 -4.74
CA SER A 275 9.85 -18.51 -5.76
C SER A 275 11.27 -18.61 -5.20
N ILE A 276 12.05 -19.56 -5.70
CA ILE A 276 13.39 -19.87 -5.19
C ILE A 276 14.37 -19.96 -6.36
N THR A 277 15.52 -19.32 -6.24
CA THR A 277 16.62 -19.38 -7.22
C THR A 277 17.89 -19.88 -6.55
N ILE A 278 18.51 -20.90 -7.14
CA ILE A 278 19.66 -21.61 -6.56
C ILE A 278 20.71 -21.89 -7.63
N ARG A 279 21.98 -21.74 -7.23
CA ARG A 279 23.14 -22.11 -8.03
C ARG A 279 24.05 -23.07 -7.27
N HIS A 280 24.52 -24.13 -7.94
CA HIS A 280 25.63 -24.94 -7.50
C HIS A 280 26.96 -24.23 -7.79
N ARG A 281 27.90 -24.28 -6.85
CA ARG A 281 29.26 -23.81 -7.11
C ARG A 281 29.95 -24.73 -8.12
N GLU A 282 30.87 -24.13 -8.87
CA GLU A 282 31.69 -24.85 -9.85
C GLU A 282 32.43 -26.02 -9.18
N GLY A 283 32.41 -27.20 -9.83
CA GLY A 283 33.00 -28.42 -9.29
C GLY A 283 32.19 -29.14 -8.22
N SER A 284 31.03 -28.62 -7.79
CA SER A 284 30.17 -29.32 -6.83
C SER A 284 29.59 -30.60 -7.42
N THR A 285 29.80 -31.73 -6.73
CA THR A 285 29.19 -33.04 -7.05
C THR A 285 27.95 -33.34 -6.20
N LYS A 286 27.54 -32.41 -5.31
CA LYS A 286 26.37 -32.60 -4.45
C LYS A 286 25.08 -32.60 -5.26
N ILE A 287 24.24 -33.60 -4.97
CA ILE A 287 22.92 -33.76 -5.60
C ILE A 287 21.90 -32.76 -5.00
N ASN A 288 22.07 -32.38 -3.74
CA ASN A 288 21.17 -31.49 -3.02
C ASN A 288 21.87 -30.18 -2.66
N CYS A 289 21.12 -29.08 -2.74
CA CYS A 289 21.47 -27.80 -2.15
C CYS A 289 20.85 -27.73 -0.76
N THR A 290 21.66 -27.62 0.29
CA THR A 290 21.15 -27.57 1.67
C THR A 290 21.58 -26.28 2.33
N PHE A 291 20.62 -25.52 2.87
CA PHE A 291 20.84 -24.23 3.51
C PHE A 291 20.38 -24.33 4.97
N LEU A 292 21.24 -23.91 5.90
CA LEU A 292 20.86 -23.81 7.31
C LEU A 292 19.91 -22.61 7.50
N HIS A 293 19.04 -22.67 8.50
CA HIS A 293 18.18 -21.55 8.86
C HIS A 293 18.33 -21.14 10.34
N HIS A 294 18.03 -19.88 10.65
CA HIS A 294 18.16 -19.31 12.00
C HIS A 294 17.03 -19.73 12.95
N GLY A 295 16.01 -20.42 12.44
CA GLY A 295 14.81 -20.87 13.14
C GLY A 295 13.60 -20.39 12.37
N LEU A 296 12.62 -21.27 12.16
CA LEU A 296 11.42 -20.95 11.39
C LEU A 296 10.19 -20.96 12.30
N PRO A 297 9.09 -20.27 11.90
CA PRO A 297 7.82 -20.34 12.61
C PRO A 297 7.38 -21.78 12.89
N GLU A 298 6.67 -22.00 14.00
CA GLU A 298 6.18 -23.33 14.42
C GLU A 298 5.25 -24.00 13.38
N ALA A 299 4.67 -23.19 12.48
CA ALA A 299 3.94 -23.68 11.32
C ALA A 299 4.77 -24.60 10.42
N PHE A 300 6.10 -24.44 10.39
CA PHE A 300 7.02 -25.36 9.72
C PHE A 300 7.49 -26.42 10.71
N ILE A 301 7.14 -27.68 10.47
CA ILE A 301 7.57 -28.82 11.30
C ILE A 301 8.59 -29.66 10.51
N VAL A 302 8.06 -30.44 9.58
CA VAL A 302 8.76 -31.20 8.55
C VAL A 302 7.84 -31.14 7.34
N GLU A 303 8.26 -30.39 6.33
CA GLU A 303 7.47 -30.23 5.11
C GLU A 303 8.30 -30.70 3.93
N ARG A 304 7.71 -31.54 3.08
CA ARG A 304 8.28 -31.95 1.80
C ARG A 304 7.32 -31.57 0.69
N SER A 305 7.82 -30.97 -0.37
CA SER A 305 7.03 -30.73 -1.58
C SER A 305 7.83 -31.14 -2.81
N TYR A 306 7.14 -31.68 -3.81
CA TYR A 306 7.71 -31.97 -5.12
C TYR A 306 7.29 -30.85 -6.06
N GLN A 307 8.28 -30.18 -6.65
CA GLN A 307 8.09 -28.93 -7.36
C GLN A 307 8.65 -29.02 -8.77
N TYR A 308 7.97 -28.36 -9.71
CA TYR A 308 8.58 -28.10 -11.01
C TYR A 308 9.64 -27.02 -10.85
N ALA A 309 10.73 -27.20 -11.57
CA ALA A 309 11.82 -26.25 -11.66
C ALA A 309 12.29 -26.15 -13.11
N ARG A 310 13.01 -25.08 -13.41
CA ARG A 310 13.67 -24.91 -14.70
C ARG A 310 15.05 -24.31 -14.54
N GLY A 311 15.93 -24.59 -15.48
CA GLY A 311 17.18 -23.87 -15.63
C GLY A 311 16.94 -22.38 -15.83
N THR A 312 17.92 -21.55 -15.49
CA THR A 312 17.92 -20.13 -15.85
C THR A 312 18.21 -19.95 -17.35
N ALA A 313 18.22 -18.71 -17.84
CA ALA A 313 18.45 -18.39 -19.25
C ALA A 313 19.74 -19.02 -19.81
N GLU A 314 20.82 -19.00 -19.02
CA GLU A 314 22.11 -19.61 -19.37
C GLU A 314 22.04 -21.15 -19.51
N ASN A 315 21.00 -21.77 -18.94
CA ASN A 315 20.75 -23.21 -18.98
C ASN A 315 19.52 -23.55 -19.85
N ASN A 316 19.19 -22.70 -20.83
CA ASN A 316 18.14 -22.92 -21.83
C ASN A 316 16.75 -23.23 -21.27
N TYR A 317 16.47 -22.86 -20.02
CA TYR A 317 15.19 -23.14 -19.37
C TYR A 317 14.80 -24.62 -19.34
N PHE A 318 15.76 -25.54 -19.30
CA PHE A 318 15.47 -26.98 -19.21
C PHE A 318 14.64 -27.30 -17.97
N ILE A 319 13.58 -28.08 -18.16
CA ILE A 319 12.64 -28.45 -17.10
C ILE A 319 13.22 -29.61 -16.28
N GLN A 320 13.04 -29.51 -14.97
CA GLN A 320 13.38 -30.56 -14.01
C GLN A 320 12.35 -30.60 -12.87
N CYS A 321 12.38 -31.68 -12.11
CA CYS A 321 11.61 -31.85 -10.88
C CYS A 321 12.57 -31.84 -9.70
N VAL A 322 12.25 -31.06 -8.68
CA VAL A 322 13.00 -30.94 -7.43
C VAL A 322 12.12 -31.30 -6.25
N ASN A 323 12.71 -31.77 -5.17
CA ASN A 323 12.04 -31.83 -3.89
C ASN A 323 12.57 -30.73 -2.98
N VAL A 324 11.67 -29.96 -2.38
CA VAL A 324 12.00 -29.00 -1.32
C VAL A 324 11.59 -29.61 0.00
N ILE A 325 12.55 -29.79 0.89
CA ILE A 325 12.35 -30.32 2.25
C ILE A 325 12.75 -29.24 3.25
N VAL A 326 11.80 -28.84 4.10
CA VAL A 326 12.01 -27.93 5.23
C VAL A 326 12.05 -28.77 6.50
N LEU A 327 13.17 -28.72 7.23
CA LEU A 327 13.39 -29.44 8.49
C LEU A 327 13.61 -28.44 9.63
N ASN A 328 12.54 -28.08 10.35
CA ASN A 328 12.64 -27.11 11.44
C ASN A 328 13.05 -27.76 12.77
N ASN A 329 12.48 -28.94 13.08
CA ASN A 329 12.63 -29.56 14.41
C ASN A 329 13.88 -30.42 14.59
N SER A 330 14.42 -31.00 13.51
CA SER A 330 15.54 -31.94 13.59
C SER A 330 16.88 -31.27 13.32
N SER A 331 17.08 -30.77 12.11
CA SER A 331 18.39 -30.35 11.59
C SER A 331 18.47 -28.88 11.18
N LYS A 332 17.40 -28.10 11.45
CA LYS A 332 17.28 -26.66 11.14
C LYS A 332 17.80 -26.29 9.75
N ASN A 333 17.34 -26.99 8.72
CA ASN A 333 17.80 -26.77 7.35
C ASN A 333 16.69 -26.93 6.32
N ILE A 334 16.98 -26.39 5.13
CA ILE A 334 16.14 -26.51 3.94
C ILE A 334 16.98 -27.20 2.89
N SER A 335 16.51 -28.31 2.37
CA SER A 335 17.19 -29.09 1.34
C SER A 335 16.37 -29.09 0.05
N ILE A 336 16.99 -28.64 -1.03
CA ILE A 336 16.45 -28.70 -2.38
C ILE A 336 17.22 -29.77 -3.14
N GLY A 337 16.58 -30.91 -3.35
CA GLY A 337 17.16 -32.05 -4.04
C GLY A 337 16.62 -32.21 -5.45
N ARG A 338 17.40 -32.85 -6.30
CA ARG A 338 17.03 -33.19 -7.68
C ARG A 338 16.28 -34.51 -7.70
N CYS A 339 15.10 -34.54 -8.30
CA CYS A 339 14.26 -35.75 -8.38
C CYS A 339 14.26 -36.36 -9.79
N ALA A 340 14.03 -35.57 -10.83
CA ALA A 340 13.94 -36.06 -12.21
C ALA A 340 14.20 -34.95 -13.24
N GLY A 341 14.55 -35.30 -14.48
CA GLY A 341 14.72 -34.36 -15.58
C GLY A 341 16.19 -33.99 -15.88
N ILE A 342 16.39 -32.88 -16.60
CA ILE A 342 17.73 -32.40 -16.97
C ILE A 342 18.25 -31.50 -15.85
N PHE A 343 19.26 -32.00 -15.13
CA PHE A 343 19.78 -31.31 -13.96
C PHE A 343 20.71 -30.15 -14.33
N THR A 344 20.22 -28.93 -14.12
CA THR A 344 21.00 -27.72 -14.36
C THR A 344 21.70 -27.26 -13.09
N SER A 345 22.89 -26.69 -13.22
CA SER A 345 23.67 -26.15 -12.08
C SER A 345 23.06 -24.88 -11.52
N HIS A 346 22.32 -24.11 -12.33
CA HIS A 346 21.62 -22.90 -11.92
C HIS A 346 20.15 -23.02 -12.34
N PHE A 347 19.25 -22.95 -11.38
CA PHE A 347 17.83 -23.20 -11.58
C PHE A 347 16.94 -22.41 -10.64
N GLU A 348 15.67 -22.33 -11.02
CA GLU A 348 14.61 -21.73 -10.23
C GLU A 348 13.42 -22.68 -10.11
N THR A 349 12.73 -22.63 -8.97
CA THR A 349 11.44 -23.28 -8.75
C THR A 349 10.44 -22.25 -8.26
N PHE A 350 9.25 -22.29 -8.83
CA PHE A 350 8.19 -21.32 -8.54
C PHE A 350 6.82 -21.95 -8.74
N GLY A 351 5.81 -21.40 -8.09
CA GLY A 351 4.42 -21.83 -8.21
C GLY A 351 3.84 -22.30 -6.89
N THR A 352 2.77 -23.09 -6.96
CA THR A 352 2.02 -23.57 -5.81
C THR A 352 1.97 -25.10 -5.82
N TYR A 353 2.34 -25.72 -4.70
CA TYR A 353 2.54 -27.16 -4.59
C TYR A 353 1.91 -27.72 -3.32
N TYR A 354 1.58 -29.00 -3.36
CA TYR A 354 1.12 -29.73 -2.18
C TYR A 354 2.32 -30.14 -1.31
N THR A 355 2.17 -30.00 0.00
CA THR A 355 3.17 -30.43 0.99
C THR A 355 2.78 -31.77 1.61
N THR A 356 3.69 -32.73 1.55
CA THR A 356 3.65 -34.01 2.25
C THR A 356 4.48 -33.92 3.54
N THR A 357 3.97 -34.48 4.63
CA THR A 357 4.72 -34.66 5.91
C THR A 357 5.62 -35.88 5.87
#